data_AF-A0A8H4B431-F1
#
_entry.id   AF-A0A8H4B431-F1
#
_cell.length_a   1.000
_cell.length_b   1.000
_cell.length_c   1.000
_cell.angle_alpha   90.00
_cell.angle_beta   90.00
_cell.angle_gamma   90.00
#
_symmetry.space_group_name_H-M   'P 1'
#
loop_
_entity.id
_entity.type
_entity.pdbx_description
1 polymer ?
#
loop_
_entity_poly.entity_id
_entity_poly.type
_entity_poly.pdbx_seq_one_letter_code
_entity_poly.pdbx_strand_id
1 'polypeptide(L)'
;MKLFIFITLLTIFSSGLANAIVAGTYFDRIVAIIFENTDYSKAIKNTYLKSLYNSAQGVLLTNYNAITHPSEPNYVAMIYGSTAGITDDGDYNVTGQNIVDLLETNGITWKAYMEDYTCGTCYTGDFCPSGTDLYARKHNPFISMQDINTNPTRCAKIVDSSQLDIDINNNQVPQYVMYVPNQNNDGHDTSLNTAMTWFQGWFDARRNNPNFSTNTLFLITWDEGVAKNQVAAVLYGSPVKPPSTHQDTTAYTHYSYLAAVEQNWNLGNLGRSDATATPFTKYLVHP
;
A
#
# COMPACT_ATOMS: atom_id res chain seq x y z
N MET A 1 -31.85 51.30 27.33
CA MET A 1 -31.25 49.99 27.67
C MET A 1 -32.19 48.94 27.10
N LYS A 2 -31.92 48.21 26.01
CA LYS A 2 -30.71 47.51 25.58
C LYS A 2 -30.66 47.50 24.03
N LEU A 3 -29.47 47.70 23.47
CA LEU A 3 -29.18 47.52 22.05
C LEU A 3 -28.78 46.05 21.85
N PHE A 4 -29.55 45.29 21.09
CA PHE A 4 -29.19 43.91 20.72
C PHE A 4 -28.38 43.95 19.42
N ILE A 5 -27.08 43.66 19.53
CA ILE A 5 -26.19 43.45 18.39
C ILE A 5 -26.34 41.98 17.99
N PHE A 6 -26.89 41.73 16.81
CA PHE A 6 -26.81 40.42 16.16
C PHE A 6 -25.43 40.27 15.54
N ILE A 7 -24.60 39.41 16.13
CA ILE A 7 -23.34 38.96 15.52
C ILE A 7 -23.70 37.76 14.64
N THR A 8 -23.72 37.97 13.33
CA THR A 8 -23.83 36.87 12.36
C THR A 8 -22.49 36.14 12.35
N LEU A 9 -22.45 34.94 12.94
CA LEU A 9 -21.28 34.06 12.88
C LEU A 9 -21.14 33.56 11.44
N LEU A 10 -20.16 34.08 10.69
CA LEU A 10 -19.81 33.57 9.37
C LEU A 10 -19.01 32.29 9.58
N THR A 11 -19.63 31.12 9.44
CA THR A 11 -18.92 29.84 9.36
C THR A 11 -18.15 29.80 8.05
N ILE A 12 -16.84 30.06 8.13
CA ILE A 12 -15.91 29.79 7.03
C ILE A 12 -15.79 28.27 6.94
N PHE A 13 -16.53 27.65 6.02
CA PHE A 13 -16.18 26.33 5.54
C PHE A 13 -14.86 26.48 4.80
N SER A 14 -13.74 26.10 5.42
CA SER A 14 -12.53 25.81 4.65
C SER A 14 -12.83 24.53 3.86
N SER A 15 -13.35 24.68 2.64
CA SER A 15 -13.19 23.65 1.63
C SER A 15 -11.68 23.49 1.46
N GLY A 16 -11.08 22.52 2.14
CA GLY A 16 -9.69 22.17 1.93
C GLY A 16 -9.54 21.91 0.43
N LEU A 17 -8.80 22.78 -0.27
CA LEU A 17 -8.46 22.54 -1.66
C LEU A 17 -7.77 21.18 -1.67
N ALA A 18 -8.31 20.23 -2.44
CA ALA A 18 -7.64 18.97 -2.68
C ALA A 18 -6.22 19.30 -3.16
N ASN A 19 -5.19 18.74 -2.52
CA ASN A 19 -3.82 18.93 -2.98
C ASN A 19 -3.77 18.52 -4.46
N ALA A 20 -3.21 19.40 -5.29
CA ALA A 20 -3.00 19.08 -6.69
C ALA A 20 -2.13 17.83 -6.78
N ILE A 21 -2.52 16.88 -7.64
CA ILE A 21 -1.76 15.66 -7.91
C ILE A 21 -0.39 16.05 -8.46
N VAL A 22 0.67 15.50 -7.87
CA VAL A 22 2.04 15.64 -8.39
C VAL A 22 2.26 14.53 -9.42
N ALA A 23 2.32 14.89 -10.70
CA ALA A 23 2.48 13.90 -11.77
C ALA A 23 3.76 13.07 -11.59
N GLY A 24 3.66 11.77 -11.79
CA GLY A 24 4.82 10.88 -11.77
C GLY A 24 5.44 10.66 -13.15
N THR A 25 6.55 9.94 -13.20
CA THR A 25 7.21 9.55 -14.45
C THR A 25 6.43 8.47 -15.19
N TYR A 26 5.78 7.58 -14.44
CA TYR A 26 5.07 6.41 -14.96
C TYR A 26 3.61 6.36 -14.51
N PHE A 27 3.31 6.83 -13.30
CA PHE A 27 1.97 6.82 -12.72
C PHE A 27 1.78 8.00 -11.77
N ASP A 28 0.55 8.47 -11.62
CA ASP A 28 0.20 9.54 -10.68
C ASP A 28 -0.18 9.00 -9.30
N ARG A 29 -0.53 7.71 -9.24
CA ARG A 29 -0.88 7.00 -8.01
C ARG A 29 -0.39 5.57 -8.06
N ILE A 30 0.04 5.06 -6.91
CA ILE A 30 0.28 3.64 -6.67
C ILE A 30 -0.58 3.15 -5.52
N VAL A 31 -1.19 1.97 -5.71
CA VAL A 31 -1.94 1.24 -4.69
C VAL A 31 -1.29 -0.13 -4.54
N ALA A 32 -0.58 -0.34 -3.45
CA ALA A 32 -0.05 -1.65 -3.06
C ALA A 32 -1.07 -2.37 -2.18
N ILE A 33 -1.55 -3.52 -2.64
CA ILE A 33 -2.39 -4.45 -1.87
C ILE A 33 -1.53 -5.64 -1.48
N ILE A 34 -1.37 -5.85 -0.17
CA ILE A 34 -0.41 -6.83 0.38
C ILE A 34 -1.21 -7.87 1.16
N PHE A 35 -1.13 -9.13 0.74
CA PHE A 35 -1.76 -10.29 1.37
C PHE A 35 -0.78 -11.06 2.26
N GLU A 36 -1.29 -11.90 3.16
CA GLU A 36 -0.47 -12.78 4.01
C GLU A 36 -0.54 -14.24 3.54
N ASN A 37 0.40 -15.03 4.04
CA ASN A 37 1.45 -15.53 3.19
C ASN A 37 1.02 -16.67 2.25
N THR A 38 1.60 -16.66 1.05
CA THR A 38 1.35 -17.72 0.06
C THR A 38 2.52 -17.87 -0.88
N ASP A 39 2.93 -19.12 -1.13
CA ASP A 39 3.95 -19.43 -2.14
C ASP A 39 3.50 -18.98 -3.54
N TYR A 40 4.42 -18.37 -4.29
CA TYR A 40 4.24 -18.00 -5.70
C TYR A 40 3.52 -19.09 -6.52
N SER A 41 3.97 -20.34 -6.41
CA SER A 41 3.45 -21.48 -7.19
C SER A 41 1.97 -21.82 -6.93
N LYS A 42 1.43 -21.40 -5.78
CA LYS A 42 0.01 -21.53 -5.43
C LYS A 42 -0.76 -20.32 -5.95
N ALA A 43 -0.29 -19.11 -5.63
CA ALA A 43 -0.95 -17.86 -6.00
C ALA A 43 -1.22 -17.75 -7.52
N ILE A 44 -0.22 -18.05 -8.36
CA ILE A 44 -0.36 -17.92 -9.83
C ILE A 44 -1.35 -18.92 -10.45
N LYS A 45 -1.77 -19.96 -9.71
CA LYS A 45 -2.79 -20.91 -10.18
C LYS A 45 -4.21 -20.39 -9.94
N ASN A 46 -4.38 -19.35 -9.12
CA ASN A 46 -5.68 -18.73 -8.90
C ASN A 46 -6.17 -18.08 -10.21
N THR A 47 -7.42 -18.37 -10.58
CA THR A 47 -8.01 -17.97 -11.86
C THR A 47 -8.23 -16.46 -11.95
N TYR A 48 -8.61 -15.80 -10.84
CA TYR A 48 -8.82 -14.36 -10.82
C TYR A 48 -7.49 -13.63 -10.99
N LEU A 49 -6.47 -13.97 -10.20
CA LEU A 49 -5.13 -13.38 -10.32
C LEU A 49 -4.58 -13.58 -11.75
N LYS A 50 -4.76 -14.79 -12.31
CA LYS A 50 -4.42 -15.11 -13.70
C LYS A 50 -5.17 -14.27 -14.73
N SER A 51 -6.43 -13.91 -14.47
CA SER A 51 -7.18 -13.01 -15.36
C SER A 51 -6.60 -11.58 -15.35
N LEU A 52 -6.11 -11.11 -14.20
CA LEU A 52 -5.52 -9.77 -14.08
C LEU A 52 -4.20 -9.68 -14.85
N TYR A 53 -3.25 -10.58 -14.57
CA TYR A 53 -1.94 -10.48 -15.19
C TYR A 53 -1.92 -10.87 -16.68
N ASN A 54 -2.88 -11.64 -17.20
CA ASN A 54 -3.01 -11.89 -18.65
C ASN A 54 -3.89 -10.87 -19.38
N SER A 55 -4.31 -9.79 -18.72
CA SER A 55 -5.07 -8.72 -19.35
C SER A 55 -4.15 -7.72 -20.04
N ALA A 56 -4.69 -6.91 -20.97
CA ALA A 56 -3.95 -5.84 -21.64
C ALA A 56 -3.37 -4.77 -20.68
N GLN A 57 -3.80 -4.77 -19.42
CA GLN A 57 -3.36 -3.85 -18.37
C GLN A 57 -2.59 -4.57 -17.26
N GLY A 58 -2.15 -5.82 -17.47
CA GLY A 58 -1.53 -6.63 -16.44
C GLY A 58 -0.24 -7.29 -16.87
N VAL A 59 0.72 -7.38 -15.95
CA VAL A 59 1.96 -8.15 -16.10
C VAL A 59 2.30 -8.86 -14.77
N LEU A 60 2.71 -10.12 -14.87
CA LEU A 60 3.20 -10.92 -13.74
C LEU A 60 4.71 -10.75 -13.59
N LEU A 61 5.17 -10.39 -12.40
CA LEU A 61 6.58 -10.40 -12.03
C LEU A 61 6.94 -11.80 -11.53
N THR A 62 7.54 -12.63 -12.38
CA THR A 62 7.72 -14.07 -12.11
C THR A 62 8.88 -14.37 -11.16
N ASN A 63 9.77 -13.40 -10.93
CA ASN A 63 10.95 -13.54 -10.08
C ASN A 63 10.97 -12.45 -8.98
N TYR A 64 9.87 -12.39 -8.22
CA TYR A 64 9.71 -11.50 -7.09
C TYR A 64 9.91 -12.27 -5.78
N ASN A 65 10.84 -11.81 -4.94
CA ASN A 65 11.14 -12.45 -3.66
C ASN A 65 10.89 -11.48 -2.49
N ALA A 66 10.17 -11.97 -1.49
CA ALA A 66 10.16 -11.37 -0.16
C ALA A 66 11.57 -11.38 0.45
N ILE A 67 11.78 -10.57 1.49
CA ILE A 67 13.10 -10.38 2.10
C ILE A 67 13.42 -11.52 3.07
N THR A 68 12.47 -11.86 3.94
CA THR A 68 12.68 -12.80 5.03
C THR A 68 11.37 -13.46 5.45
N HIS A 69 11.43 -14.26 6.51
CA HIS A 69 10.30 -14.73 7.29
C HIS A 69 10.59 -14.42 8.76
N PRO A 70 9.63 -13.94 9.59
CA PRO A 70 8.17 -13.81 9.35
C PRO A 70 7.75 -12.48 8.67
N SER A 71 6.46 -12.15 8.72
CA SER A 71 5.78 -11.07 8.00
C SER A 71 6.28 -9.66 8.29
N GLU A 72 6.38 -9.25 9.56
CA GLU A 72 6.68 -7.85 9.94
C GLU A 72 7.95 -7.25 9.31
N PRO A 73 9.11 -7.92 9.32
CA PRO A 73 10.32 -7.38 8.69
C PRO A 73 10.18 -7.14 7.18
N ASN A 74 9.27 -7.85 6.49
CA ASN A 74 8.97 -7.59 5.07
C ASN A 74 8.18 -6.30 4.89
N TYR A 75 7.15 -6.06 5.71
CA TYR A 75 6.40 -4.80 5.71
C TYR A 75 7.31 -3.61 6.00
N VAL A 76 8.18 -3.72 7.02
CA VAL A 76 9.17 -2.67 7.33
C VAL A 76 10.11 -2.44 6.16
N ALA A 77 10.62 -3.51 5.54
CA ALA A 77 11.50 -3.42 4.37
C ALA A 77 10.86 -2.67 3.19
N MET A 78 9.55 -2.79 2.97
CA MET A 78 8.83 -2.11 1.89
C MET A 78 8.80 -0.58 2.02
N ILE A 79 8.92 -0.03 3.23
CA ILE A 79 8.87 1.43 3.46
C ILE A 79 10.17 2.03 3.99
N TYR A 80 11.03 1.18 4.54
CA TYR A 80 12.28 1.58 5.20
C TYR A 80 13.51 1.22 4.37
N GLY A 81 13.44 0.27 3.44
CA GLY A 81 14.61 -0.14 2.64
C GLY A 81 15.59 -1.06 3.38
N SER A 82 15.25 -1.51 4.59
CA SER A 82 15.88 -2.64 5.29
C SER A 82 14.89 -3.27 6.27
N THR A 83 15.20 -4.42 6.85
CA THR A 83 14.38 -5.00 7.94
C THR A 83 14.52 -4.26 9.27
N ALA A 84 15.34 -3.20 9.34
CA ALA A 84 15.72 -2.51 10.58
C ALA A 84 16.33 -3.44 11.67
N GLY A 85 16.78 -4.63 11.30
CA GLY A 85 17.27 -5.65 12.25
C GLY A 85 16.16 -6.47 12.92
N ILE A 86 14.90 -6.27 12.53
CA ILE A 86 13.76 -7.08 12.98
C ILE A 86 13.87 -8.48 12.37
N THR A 87 13.63 -9.50 13.20
CA THR A 87 13.73 -10.93 12.82
C THR A 87 12.53 -11.77 13.26
N ASP A 88 11.54 -11.17 13.91
CA ASP A 88 10.30 -11.80 14.35
C ASP A 88 9.12 -10.83 14.19
N ASP A 89 7.92 -11.27 14.57
CA ASP A 89 6.72 -10.42 14.66
C ASP A 89 6.57 -9.91 16.10
N GLY A 90 6.38 -8.60 16.29
CA GLY A 90 6.21 -7.99 17.61
C GLY A 90 5.98 -6.47 17.62
N ASP A 91 6.30 -5.87 18.75
CA ASP A 91 6.10 -4.43 18.99
C ASP A 91 7.39 -3.63 18.78
N TYR A 92 7.56 -3.10 17.58
CA TYR A 92 8.76 -2.37 17.19
C TYR A 92 8.57 -0.86 17.03
N ASN A 93 9.59 -0.11 17.44
CA ASN A 93 9.74 1.32 17.16
C ASN A 93 11.04 1.55 16.39
N VAL A 94 10.92 1.62 15.07
CA VAL A 94 12.03 1.88 14.15
C VAL A 94 12.27 3.37 14.05
N THR A 95 13.54 3.77 14.09
CA THR A 95 13.97 5.16 13.97
C THR A 95 14.73 5.36 12.67
N GLY A 96 14.62 6.56 12.10
CA GLY A 96 15.32 6.94 10.87
C GLY A 96 14.36 7.21 9.71
N GLN A 97 14.92 7.80 8.65
CA GLN A 97 14.13 8.22 7.50
C GLN A 97 13.45 7.02 6.82
N ASN A 98 12.19 7.19 6.43
CA ASN A 98 11.40 6.22 5.68
C ASN A 98 10.72 6.89 4.47
N ILE A 99 10.01 6.10 3.65
CA ILE A 99 9.38 6.61 2.42
C ILE A 99 8.44 7.80 2.66
N VAL A 100 7.79 7.90 3.82
CA VAL A 100 6.91 9.02 4.16
C VAL A 100 7.67 10.35 4.16
N ASP A 101 8.91 10.38 4.64
CA ASP A 101 9.73 11.59 4.62
C ASP A 101 10.00 12.07 3.19
N LEU A 102 10.31 11.12 2.29
CA LEU A 102 10.56 11.41 0.89
C LEU A 102 9.29 11.89 0.17
N LEU A 103 8.15 11.25 0.43
CA LEU A 103 6.85 11.61 -0.13
C LEU A 103 6.43 13.00 0.33
N GLU A 104 6.45 13.29 1.64
CA GLU A 104 6.01 14.57 2.20
C GLU A 104 6.91 15.73 1.77
N THR A 105 8.22 15.52 1.70
CA THR A 105 9.18 16.54 1.20
C THR A 105 8.86 16.97 -0.23
N ASN A 106 8.29 16.06 -1.04
CA ASN A 106 7.95 16.30 -2.44
C ASN A 106 6.45 16.54 -2.67
N GLY A 107 5.66 16.71 -1.59
CA GLY A 107 4.23 16.98 -1.69
C GLY A 107 3.37 15.81 -2.15
N ILE A 108 3.92 14.59 -2.18
CA ILE A 108 3.18 13.38 -2.56
C ILE A 108 2.30 12.96 -1.38
N THR A 109 0.99 12.90 -1.62
CA THR A 109 0.03 12.49 -0.58
C THR A 109 0.11 10.99 -0.34
N TRP A 110 -0.03 10.58 0.92
CA TRP A 110 0.05 9.17 1.32
C TRP A 110 -1.01 8.83 2.36
N LYS A 111 -1.44 7.57 2.36
CA LYS A 111 -2.29 6.99 3.41
C LYS A 111 -2.13 5.47 3.44
N ALA A 112 -2.28 4.92 4.63
CA ALA A 112 -2.36 3.50 4.89
C ALA A 112 -3.81 3.13 5.22
N TYR A 113 -4.38 2.18 4.48
CA TYR A 113 -5.72 1.66 4.71
C TYR A 113 -5.60 0.25 5.27
N MET A 114 -5.97 0.11 6.53
CA MET A 114 -5.84 -1.12 7.30
C MET A 114 -7.27 -1.63 7.58
N GLU A 115 -7.63 -2.80 7.06
CA GLU A 115 -8.97 -3.34 7.27
C GLU A 115 -9.20 -3.72 8.74
N ASP A 116 -10.38 -3.36 9.27
CA ASP A 116 -10.76 -3.51 10.68
C ASP A 116 -9.87 -2.75 11.68
N TYR A 117 -9.21 -1.67 11.25
CA TYR A 117 -8.49 -0.73 12.12
C TYR A 117 -9.48 0.18 12.88
N THR A 118 -10.23 -0.44 13.79
CA THR A 118 -11.34 0.15 14.56
C THR A 118 -10.91 0.73 15.92
N CYS A 119 -9.63 0.58 16.27
CA CYS A 119 -9.07 0.99 17.55
C CYS A 119 -8.70 2.48 17.66
N GLY A 120 -9.12 3.29 16.67
CA GLY A 120 -8.93 4.73 16.64
C GLY A 120 -7.56 5.15 16.12
N THR A 121 -7.26 6.43 16.23
CA THR A 121 -6.03 7.02 15.69
C THR A 121 -4.83 6.69 16.56
N CYS A 122 -3.71 6.31 15.95
CA CYS A 122 -2.45 6.01 16.63
C CYS A 122 -2.50 4.86 17.62
N TYR A 123 -3.33 3.86 17.32
CA TYR A 123 -3.28 2.62 18.07
C TYR A 123 -1.95 1.90 17.81
N THR A 124 -1.18 1.65 18.88
CA THR A 124 0.13 1.01 18.82
C THR A 124 0.15 -0.41 19.42
N GLY A 125 -1.00 -0.95 19.83
CA GLY A 125 -1.08 -2.32 20.37
C GLY A 125 -1.22 -3.36 19.26
N ASP A 126 -1.03 -4.64 19.62
CA ASP A 126 -0.99 -5.78 18.69
C ASP A 126 -2.28 -5.93 17.85
N PHE A 127 -3.44 -5.94 18.51
CA PHE A 127 -4.76 -6.14 17.89
C PHE A 127 -5.75 -5.08 18.38
N CYS A 128 -6.72 -4.69 17.57
CA CYS A 128 -7.75 -3.74 18.03
C CYS A 128 -8.64 -4.36 19.14
N PRO A 129 -8.89 -3.69 20.28
CA PRO A 129 -9.55 -4.30 21.45
C PRO A 129 -11.01 -4.72 21.30
N SER A 130 -11.70 -4.33 20.23
CA SER A 130 -13.15 -4.53 20.02
C SER A 130 -13.57 -5.92 19.52
N GLY A 131 -12.72 -6.93 19.68
CA GLY A 131 -13.16 -8.33 19.77
C GLY A 131 -13.28 -9.10 18.45
N THR A 132 -12.59 -8.67 17.40
CA THR A 132 -12.45 -9.49 16.19
C THR A 132 -11.01 -9.98 15.98
N ASP A 133 -10.02 -9.37 16.63
CA ASP A 133 -8.58 -9.60 16.42
C ASP A 133 -8.20 -9.59 14.92
N LEU A 134 -8.94 -8.86 14.08
CA LEU A 134 -8.80 -8.91 12.63
C LEU A 134 -7.74 -7.96 12.08
N TYR A 135 -7.51 -6.83 12.76
CA TYR A 135 -6.36 -5.97 12.49
C TYR A 135 -5.16 -6.47 13.30
N ALA A 136 -4.02 -6.67 12.63
CA ALA A 136 -2.74 -7.02 13.26
C ALA A 136 -1.69 -5.92 13.01
N ARG A 137 -1.12 -5.38 14.09
CA ARG A 137 -0.11 -4.32 14.06
C ARG A 137 1.11 -4.67 13.20
N LYS A 138 1.54 -5.93 13.25
CA LYS A 138 2.70 -6.46 12.50
C LYS A 138 2.61 -6.24 10.98
N HIS A 139 1.40 -6.09 10.43
CA HIS A 139 1.19 -5.80 9.01
C HIS A 139 1.13 -4.32 8.66
N ASN A 140 1.24 -3.44 9.67
CA ASN A 140 1.23 -1.99 9.50
C ASN A 140 2.63 -1.42 9.75
N PRO A 141 3.49 -1.29 8.73
CA PRO A 141 4.84 -0.83 8.96
C PRO A 141 4.91 0.64 9.39
N PHE A 142 3.86 1.44 9.09
CA PHE A 142 3.84 2.87 9.43
C PHE A 142 3.71 3.09 10.93
N ILE A 143 2.93 2.28 11.65
CA ILE A 143 2.83 2.42 13.11
C ILE A 143 4.10 1.96 13.83
N SER A 144 4.92 1.12 13.19
CA SER A 144 6.26 0.76 13.68
C SER A 144 7.29 1.87 13.50
N MET A 145 7.02 2.94 12.72
CA MET A 145 7.96 4.06 12.55
C MET A 145 7.75 5.11 13.65
N GLN A 146 8.81 5.43 14.40
CA GLN A 146 8.74 6.34 15.55
C GLN A 146 8.31 7.77 15.15
N ASP A 147 8.79 8.26 14.01
CA ASP A 147 8.44 9.58 13.47
C ASP A 147 6.97 9.66 13.02
N ILE A 148 6.31 8.53 12.82
CA ILE A 148 4.88 8.44 12.50
C ILE A 148 4.08 8.25 13.79
N ASN A 149 4.40 7.24 14.61
CA ASN A 149 3.58 6.90 15.78
C ASN A 149 3.62 7.94 16.91
N THR A 150 4.64 8.80 16.94
CA THR A 150 4.71 9.94 17.87
C THR A 150 4.23 11.26 17.25
N ASN A 151 3.81 11.25 15.98
CA ASN A 151 3.33 12.43 15.25
C ASN A 151 1.84 12.27 14.91
N PRO A 152 0.93 12.95 15.63
CA PRO A 152 -0.50 12.82 15.42
C PRO A 152 -0.95 13.11 13.97
N THR A 153 -0.28 14.01 13.26
CA THR A 153 -0.63 14.36 11.87
C THR A 153 -0.26 13.25 10.89
N ARG A 154 0.93 12.65 11.01
CA ARG A 154 1.32 11.51 10.16
C ARG A 154 0.49 10.29 10.50
N CYS A 155 0.33 10.04 11.78
CA CYS A 155 -0.42 8.90 12.27
C CYS A 155 -1.91 8.93 11.92
N ALA A 156 -2.55 10.11 11.82
CA ALA A 156 -3.92 10.24 11.31
C ALA A 156 -4.10 9.80 9.85
N LYS A 157 -3.01 9.52 9.12
CA LYS A 157 -3.03 8.92 7.77
C LYS A 157 -2.98 7.39 7.79
N ILE A 158 -2.99 6.78 8.97
CA ILE A 158 -3.28 5.36 9.15
C ILE A 158 -4.76 5.28 9.52
N VAL A 159 -5.57 4.68 8.65
CA VAL A 159 -7.02 4.69 8.76
C VAL A 159 -7.61 3.30 8.58
N ASP A 160 -8.83 3.12 9.06
CA ASP A 160 -9.66 1.99 8.69
C ASP A 160 -9.93 1.97 7.17
N SER A 161 -9.93 0.78 6.60
CA SER A 161 -10.08 0.60 5.15
C SER A 161 -11.42 1.11 4.60
N SER A 162 -12.47 1.24 5.42
CA SER A 162 -13.75 1.85 5.01
C SER A 162 -13.60 3.30 4.53
N GLN A 163 -12.55 3.99 4.95
CA GLN A 163 -12.23 5.34 4.48
C GLN A 163 -11.90 5.38 2.97
N LEU A 164 -11.46 4.25 2.37
CA LEU A 164 -11.09 4.23 0.96
C LEU A 164 -12.28 4.59 0.06
N ASP A 165 -13.47 4.05 0.31
CA ASP A 165 -14.64 4.36 -0.52
C ASP A 165 -15.09 5.81 -0.37
N ILE A 166 -14.93 6.37 0.83
CA ILE A 166 -15.17 7.80 1.09
C ILE A 166 -14.20 8.64 0.26
N ASP A 167 -12.91 8.29 0.27
CA ASP A 167 -11.89 9.00 -0.48
C ASP A 167 -12.09 8.85 -2.00
N ILE A 168 -12.47 7.67 -2.49
CA ILE A 168 -12.82 7.43 -3.90
C ILE A 168 -14.00 8.31 -4.31
N ASN A 169 -15.08 8.33 -3.52
CA ASN A 169 -16.29 9.09 -3.83
C ASN A 169 -16.05 10.61 -3.82
N ASN A 170 -15.11 11.07 -2.99
CA ASN A 170 -14.76 12.48 -2.88
C ASN A 170 -13.61 12.91 -3.81
N ASN A 171 -13.06 11.99 -4.63
CA ASN A 171 -11.86 12.22 -5.44
C ASN A 171 -10.65 12.69 -4.60
N GLN A 172 -10.44 12.03 -3.47
CA GLN A 172 -9.42 12.34 -2.46
C GLN A 172 -8.48 11.16 -2.16
N VAL A 173 -8.46 10.13 -3.01
CA VAL A 173 -7.51 9.02 -2.86
C VAL A 173 -6.08 9.55 -2.93
N PRO A 174 -5.20 9.26 -1.97
CA PRO A 174 -3.81 9.73 -1.98
C PRO A 174 -3.02 9.11 -3.12
N GLN A 175 -1.87 9.69 -3.43
CA GLN A 175 -1.00 9.22 -4.50
C GLN A 175 -0.21 7.95 -4.12
N TYR A 176 0.19 7.82 -2.86
CA TYR A 176 0.77 6.61 -2.31
C TYR A 176 -0.22 5.93 -1.38
N VAL A 177 -0.64 4.72 -1.75
CA VAL A 177 -1.59 3.91 -0.99
C VAL A 177 -0.96 2.55 -0.68
N MET A 178 -0.95 2.21 0.61
CA MET A 178 -0.78 0.83 1.06
C MET A 178 -2.10 0.36 1.66
N TYR A 179 -2.65 -0.71 1.09
CA TYR A 179 -3.86 -1.38 1.56
C TYR A 179 -3.49 -2.75 2.09
N VAL A 180 -3.90 -3.04 3.31
CA VAL A 180 -3.65 -4.32 3.98
C VAL A 180 -5.01 -4.90 4.39
N PRO A 181 -5.44 -6.04 3.81
CA PRO A 181 -6.62 -6.76 4.25
C PRO A 181 -6.46 -7.26 5.68
N ASN A 182 -7.58 -7.58 6.32
CA ASN A 182 -7.56 -8.13 7.68
C ASN A 182 -7.20 -9.62 7.68
N GLN A 183 -7.04 -10.21 8.87
CA GLN A 183 -6.70 -11.63 9.05
C GLN A 183 -7.67 -12.63 8.40
N ASN A 184 -8.92 -12.23 8.10
CA ASN A 184 -9.84 -13.09 7.35
C ASN A 184 -9.60 -13.04 5.84
N ASN A 185 -9.21 -11.88 5.33
CA ASN A 185 -9.16 -11.54 3.91
C ASN A 185 -7.75 -11.57 3.31
N ASP A 186 -6.72 -11.59 4.15
CA ASP A 186 -5.31 -11.66 3.74
C ASP A 186 -4.90 -13.07 3.25
N GLY A 187 -5.63 -14.11 3.69
CA GLY A 187 -5.44 -15.50 3.29
C GLY A 187 -4.62 -16.37 4.25
N HIS A 188 -4.09 -15.81 5.34
CA HIS A 188 -3.30 -16.55 6.34
C HIS A 188 -4.18 -17.42 7.25
N ASP A 189 -5.15 -16.80 7.93
CA ASP A 189 -6.04 -17.52 8.85
C ASP A 189 -7.23 -18.18 8.16
N THR A 190 -7.35 -17.96 6.83
CA THR A 190 -8.37 -18.59 5.99
C THR A 190 -7.74 -19.45 4.90
N SER A 191 -7.77 -18.98 3.66
CA SER A 191 -7.14 -19.64 2.51
C SER A 191 -6.96 -18.65 1.36
N LEU A 192 -6.01 -18.94 0.48
CA LEU A 192 -5.84 -18.23 -0.80
C LEU A 192 -7.17 -18.07 -1.57
N ASN A 193 -8.04 -19.08 -1.57
CA ASN A 193 -9.32 -18.99 -2.28
C ASN A 193 -10.29 -18.01 -1.62
N THR A 194 -10.28 -17.93 -0.28
CA THR A 194 -11.10 -16.97 0.47
C THR A 194 -10.61 -15.56 0.20
N ALA A 195 -9.31 -15.32 0.37
CA ALA A 195 -8.66 -14.03 0.07
C ALA A 195 -8.93 -13.56 -1.36
N MET A 196 -8.75 -14.43 -2.36
CA MET A 196 -8.96 -14.05 -3.77
C MET A 196 -10.43 -13.86 -4.14
N THR A 197 -11.37 -14.55 -3.49
CA THR A 197 -12.80 -14.32 -3.68
C THR A 197 -13.20 -12.95 -3.13
N TRP A 198 -12.73 -12.63 -1.91
CA TRP A 198 -12.90 -11.31 -1.32
C TRP A 198 -12.27 -10.23 -2.21
N PHE A 199 -11.01 -10.43 -2.62
CA PHE A 199 -10.28 -9.47 -3.43
C PHE A 199 -10.95 -9.22 -4.78
N GLN A 200 -11.48 -10.26 -5.43
CA GLN A 200 -12.24 -10.11 -6.67
C GLN A 200 -13.44 -9.17 -6.47
N GLY A 201 -14.25 -9.40 -5.44
CA GLY A 201 -15.39 -8.54 -5.15
C GLY A 201 -14.96 -7.11 -4.79
N TRP A 202 -13.93 -6.97 -3.95
CA TRP A 202 -13.39 -5.69 -3.52
C TRP A 202 -12.79 -4.89 -4.69
N PHE A 203 -12.00 -5.52 -5.54
CA PHE A 203 -11.26 -4.85 -6.60
C PHE A 203 -12.14 -4.55 -7.81
N ASP A 204 -12.98 -5.48 -8.25
CA ASP A 204 -13.88 -5.26 -9.39
C ASP A 204 -14.91 -4.14 -9.13
N ALA A 205 -15.31 -3.95 -7.86
CA ALA A 205 -16.18 -2.84 -7.47
C ALA A 205 -15.53 -1.45 -7.62
N ARG A 206 -14.19 -1.37 -7.62
CA ARG A 206 -13.44 -0.10 -7.53
C ARG A 206 -12.60 0.22 -8.74
N ARG A 207 -11.98 -0.78 -9.39
CA ARG A 207 -10.94 -0.60 -10.41
C ARG A 207 -11.38 0.11 -11.69
N ASN A 208 -12.68 0.24 -11.92
CA ASN A 208 -13.23 0.98 -13.06
C ASN A 208 -13.66 2.41 -12.70
N ASN A 209 -13.63 2.80 -11.42
CA ASN A 209 -13.94 4.17 -11.01
C ASN A 209 -12.76 5.09 -11.35
N PRO A 210 -12.95 6.15 -12.18
CA PRO A 210 -11.86 7.02 -12.60
C PRO A 210 -11.14 7.73 -11.44
N ASN A 211 -11.84 8.03 -10.33
CA ASN A 211 -11.21 8.63 -9.14
C ASN A 211 -10.18 7.68 -8.49
N PHE A 212 -10.25 6.39 -8.79
CA PHE A 212 -9.35 5.36 -8.28
C PHE A 212 -8.40 4.79 -9.35
N SER A 213 -8.79 4.81 -10.63
CA SER A 213 -8.08 4.09 -11.69
C SER A 213 -7.33 4.96 -12.69
N THR A 214 -7.64 6.26 -12.77
CA THR A 214 -6.90 7.18 -13.65
C THR A 214 -5.44 7.26 -13.22
N ASN A 215 -4.53 7.00 -14.16
CA ASN A 215 -3.07 6.98 -14.00
C ASN A 215 -2.58 6.22 -12.75
N THR A 216 -3.31 5.17 -12.36
CA THR A 216 -3.05 4.43 -11.13
C THR A 216 -2.42 3.08 -11.44
N LEU A 217 -1.28 2.81 -10.80
CA LEU A 217 -0.63 1.51 -10.76
C LEU A 217 -1.12 0.73 -9.55
N PHE A 218 -1.60 -0.48 -9.76
CA PHE A 218 -1.92 -1.44 -8.71
C PHE A 218 -0.79 -2.47 -8.62
N LEU A 219 -0.24 -2.65 -7.43
CA LEU A 219 0.62 -3.80 -7.09
C LEU A 219 -0.19 -4.74 -6.21
N ILE A 220 -0.37 -5.98 -6.67
CA ILE A 220 -0.97 -7.06 -5.88
C ILE A 220 0.15 -8.02 -5.53
N THR A 221 0.46 -8.19 -4.24
CA THR A 221 1.55 -9.06 -3.79
C THR A 221 1.28 -9.68 -2.42
N TRP A 222 2.21 -10.50 -1.95
CA TRP A 222 2.23 -11.10 -0.62
C TRP A 222 3.47 -10.62 0.13
N ASP A 223 3.36 -10.51 1.44
CA ASP A 223 4.47 -10.14 2.33
C ASP A 223 5.59 -11.19 2.37
N GLU A 224 5.25 -12.47 2.28
CA GLU A 224 6.20 -13.58 2.31
C GLU A 224 5.65 -14.88 1.72
N GLY A 225 6.53 -15.87 1.54
CA GLY A 225 6.19 -17.22 1.10
C GLY A 225 6.40 -18.24 2.21
N VAL A 226 5.84 -19.44 2.06
CA VAL A 226 5.85 -20.46 3.13
C VAL A 226 7.07 -21.36 3.03
N ALA A 227 7.31 -21.93 1.85
CA ALA A 227 8.42 -22.87 1.62
C ALA A 227 9.67 -22.18 1.07
N LYS A 228 9.45 -21.12 0.28
CA LYS A 228 10.46 -20.24 -0.28
C LYS A 228 9.89 -18.84 -0.23
N ASN A 229 10.71 -17.83 0.07
CA ASN A 229 10.30 -16.43 0.05
C ASN A 229 10.07 -15.88 -1.37
N GLN A 230 9.71 -16.72 -2.34
CA GLN A 230 9.24 -16.27 -3.64
C GLN A 230 7.72 -16.10 -3.57
N VAL A 231 7.26 -14.88 -3.83
CA VAL A 231 5.84 -14.49 -3.78
C VAL A 231 5.33 -14.10 -5.16
N ALA A 232 4.02 -14.13 -5.35
CA ALA A 232 3.43 -13.54 -6.55
C ALA A 232 3.43 -12.01 -6.44
N ALA A 233 3.67 -11.35 -7.56
CA ALA A 233 3.54 -9.91 -7.69
C ALA A 233 2.96 -9.59 -9.08
N VAL A 234 1.80 -8.93 -9.09
CA VAL A 234 1.12 -8.52 -10.31
C VAL A 234 1.07 -7.00 -10.34
N LEU A 235 1.54 -6.43 -11.45
CA LEU A 235 1.28 -5.04 -11.77
C LEU A 235 0.03 -4.98 -12.64
N TYR A 236 -0.91 -4.11 -12.28
CA TYR A 236 -2.15 -3.90 -13.01
C TYR A 236 -2.48 -2.40 -13.12
N GLY A 237 -3.11 -1.97 -14.20
CA GLY A 237 -3.67 -0.60 -14.33
C GLY A 237 -3.30 0.10 -15.63
N SER A 238 -3.76 1.35 -15.79
CA SER A 238 -3.53 2.12 -17.02
C SER A 238 -2.05 2.33 -17.40
N PRO A 239 -1.10 2.46 -16.44
CA PRO A 239 0.32 2.60 -16.76
C PRO A 239 0.98 1.36 -17.37
N VAL A 240 0.37 0.17 -17.21
CA VAL A 240 1.00 -1.09 -17.59
C VAL A 240 0.88 -1.33 -19.10
N LYS A 241 2.01 -1.59 -19.75
CA LYS A 241 2.14 -2.00 -21.17
C LYS A 241 2.85 -3.35 -21.22
N PRO A 242 2.12 -4.46 -21.06
CA PRO A 242 2.74 -5.77 -20.89
C PRO A 242 3.39 -6.28 -22.19
N PRO A 243 4.43 -7.13 -22.10
CA PRO A 243 4.93 -7.89 -23.25
C PRO A 243 3.89 -8.93 -23.67
N SER A 244 4.04 -9.52 -24.86
CA SER A 244 3.12 -10.57 -25.35
C SER A 244 3.01 -11.80 -24.44
N THR A 245 4.04 -12.07 -23.63
CA THR A 245 4.05 -13.16 -22.65
C THR A 245 3.34 -12.82 -21.35
N HIS A 246 3.00 -11.54 -21.12
CA HIS A 246 2.48 -11.01 -19.86
C HIS A 246 3.38 -11.28 -18.64
N GLN A 247 4.68 -11.53 -18.86
CA GLN A 247 5.62 -11.92 -17.81
C GLN A 247 6.89 -11.08 -17.84
N ASP A 248 7.34 -10.66 -16.65
CA ASP A 248 8.67 -10.12 -16.41
C ASP A 248 9.50 -11.06 -15.53
N THR A 249 10.67 -11.47 -16.03
CA THR A 249 11.58 -12.40 -15.36
C THR A 249 12.69 -11.70 -14.57
N THR A 250 12.73 -10.37 -14.61
CA THR A 250 13.68 -9.55 -13.84
C THR A 250 13.59 -9.89 -12.35
N ALA A 251 14.75 -9.96 -11.68
CA ALA A 251 14.80 -10.23 -10.24
C ALA A 251 14.35 -8.98 -9.46
N TYR A 252 13.28 -9.14 -8.69
CA TYR A 252 12.70 -8.10 -7.85
C TYR A 252 12.57 -8.57 -6.41
N THR A 253 12.50 -7.61 -5.50
CA THR A 253 12.20 -7.84 -4.08
C THR A 253 11.26 -6.78 -3.52
N HIS A 254 10.89 -6.83 -2.24
CA HIS A 254 10.21 -5.71 -1.58
C HIS A 254 10.98 -4.39 -1.64
N TYR A 255 12.32 -4.43 -1.77
CA TYR A 255 13.09 -3.21 -2.03
C TYR A 255 12.88 -2.64 -3.43
N SER A 256 12.51 -3.48 -4.40
CA SER A 256 12.15 -3.05 -5.76
C SER A 256 10.84 -2.26 -5.80
N TYR A 257 9.91 -2.54 -4.88
CA TYR A 257 8.71 -1.73 -4.68
C TYR A 257 9.08 -0.31 -4.24
N LEU A 258 9.91 -0.19 -3.20
CA LEU A 258 10.37 1.09 -2.69
C LEU A 258 11.14 1.88 -3.77
N ALA A 259 12.09 1.24 -4.44
CA ALA A 259 12.85 1.85 -5.52
C ALA A 259 11.97 2.33 -6.70
N ALA A 260 10.88 1.61 -7.02
CA ALA A 260 9.95 2.03 -8.07
C ALA A 260 9.15 3.27 -7.68
N VAL A 261 8.73 3.37 -6.41
CA VAL A 261 8.04 4.54 -5.85
C VAL A 261 8.97 5.76 -5.88
N GLU A 262 10.19 5.59 -5.39
CA GLU A 262 11.22 6.61 -5.36
C GLU A 262 11.57 7.11 -6.77
N GLN A 263 11.77 6.20 -7.72
CA GLN A 263 12.07 6.54 -9.10
C GLN A 263 10.90 7.29 -9.76
N ASN A 264 9.66 6.88 -9.51
CA ASN A 264 8.50 7.45 -10.19
C ASN A 264 8.38 8.96 -9.97
N TRP A 265 8.64 9.44 -8.74
CA TRP A 265 8.59 10.87 -8.40
C TRP A 265 9.97 11.52 -8.23
N ASN A 266 11.05 10.84 -8.63
CA ASN A 266 12.42 11.32 -8.48
C ASN A 266 12.74 11.78 -7.04
N LEU A 267 12.39 10.96 -6.05
CA LEU A 267 12.46 11.31 -4.63
C LEU A 267 13.87 11.26 -4.02
N GLY A 268 14.86 10.74 -4.77
CA GLY A 268 16.11 10.25 -4.21
C GLY A 268 15.96 8.79 -3.76
N ASN A 269 16.69 8.38 -2.72
CA ASN A 269 16.56 7.07 -2.08
C ASN A 269 16.89 7.19 -0.58
N LEU A 270 16.56 6.17 0.20
CA LEU A 270 16.84 6.12 1.65
C LEU A 270 18.27 5.66 1.98
N GLY A 271 19.08 5.34 0.97
CA GLY A 271 20.48 4.93 1.13
C GLY A 271 20.66 3.51 1.69
N ARG A 272 19.60 2.69 1.67
CA ARG A 272 19.63 1.29 2.13
C ARG A 272 19.52 0.35 0.92
N SER A 273 18.82 -0.78 1.04
CA SER A 273 18.73 -1.77 -0.05
C SER A 273 17.93 -1.26 -1.25
N ASP A 274 17.04 -0.28 -1.05
CA ASP A 274 16.36 0.50 -2.08
C ASP A 274 17.32 1.13 -3.10
N ALA A 275 18.45 1.70 -2.64
CA ALA A 275 19.41 2.42 -3.49
C ALA A 275 20.06 1.57 -4.60
N THR A 276 20.03 0.23 -4.46
CA THR A 276 20.59 -0.72 -5.44
C THR A 276 19.55 -1.68 -6.00
N ALA A 277 18.30 -1.62 -5.53
CA ALA A 277 17.25 -2.50 -5.99
C ALA A 277 16.80 -2.12 -7.40
N THR A 278 16.54 -3.11 -8.24
CA THR A 278 15.98 -2.88 -9.56
C THR A 278 14.51 -2.44 -9.41
N PRO A 279 14.09 -1.26 -9.86
CA PRO A 279 12.68 -0.85 -9.83
C PRO A 279 11.88 -1.59 -10.91
N PHE A 280 10.62 -1.96 -10.65
CA PHE A 280 9.78 -2.70 -11.60
C PHE A 280 9.11 -1.83 -12.69
N THR A 281 9.85 -0.85 -13.23
CA THR A 281 9.34 0.17 -14.17
C THR A 281 9.42 -0.23 -15.64
N LYS A 282 10.02 -1.39 -15.95
CA LYS A 282 10.30 -1.89 -17.31
C LYS A 282 9.10 -1.86 -18.28
N TYR A 283 7.90 -2.15 -17.79
CA TYR A 283 6.67 -2.21 -18.58
C TYR A 283 5.66 -1.11 -18.20
N LEU A 284 6.15 -0.03 -17.59
CA LEU A 284 5.32 1.10 -17.21
C LEU A 284 5.54 2.27 -18.16
N VAL A 285 4.46 2.92 -18.56
CA VAL A 285 4.46 4.12 -19.39
C VAL A 285 3.40 5.05 -18.84
N HIS A 286 3.73 6.33 -18.65
CA HIS A 286 2.71 7.31 -18.27
C HIS A 286 1.61 7.35 -19.34
N PRO A 287 0.34 7.11 -18.98
CA PRO A 287 -0.77 7.15 -19.93
C PRO A 287 -1.01 8.53 -20.54
#